data_AF-A0A1I5Y0G2-F1
#
_entry.id   AF-A0A1I5Y0G2-F1
#
_cell.length_a   1.000
_cell.length_b   1.000
_cell.length_c   1.000
_cell.angle_alpha   90.00
_cell.angle_beta   90.00
_cell.angle_gamma   90.00
#
_symmetry.space_group_name_H-M   'P 1'
#
loop_
_entity.id
_entity.type
_entity.pdbx_description
1 polymer ?
#
loop_
_entity_poly.entity_id
_entity_poly.type
_entity_poly.pdbx_seq_one_letter_code
_entity_poly.pdbx_strand_id
1 'polypeptide(L)'
;MAQFFIDLPNNRQGNVRTGIKRKEQKTFLHLLMPWKKIDTEEKLAYIVEVNPVDDIREYRLLKTKDGKWLQEGEDKWLCEGDGKLNLLIKKAIDEYESGIRKTA
;
A
#
# COMPACT_ATOMS: atom_id res chain seq x y z
N MET A 1 -9.54 -7.50 -6.58
CA MET A 1 -8.81 -7.06 -5.37
C MET A 1 -8.62 -8.27 -4.50
N ALA A 2 -7.43 -8.50 -3.96
CA ALA A 2 -7.19 -9.59 -3.03
C ALA A 2 -7.37 -9.06 -1.59
N GLN A 3 -7.73 -9.93 -0.67
CA GLN A 3 -7.94 -9.59 0.74
C GLN A 3 -7.32 -10.67 1.61
N PHE A 4 -6.64 -10.25 2.68
CA PHE A 4 -6.04 -11.15 3.66
C PHE A 4 -6.02 -10.48 5.04
N PHE A 5 -5.84 -11.28 6.08
CA PHE A 5 -5.75 -10.77 7.45
C PHE A 5 -4.30 -10.81 7.91
N ILE A 6 -3.90 -9.80 8.68
CA ILE A 6 -2.61 -9.75 9.38
C ILE A 6 -2.86 -9.68 10.88
N ASP A 7 -2.00 -10.36 11.62
CA ASP A 7 -1.98 -10.25 13.07
C ASP A 7 -1.12 -9.06 13.48
N LEU A 8 -1.67 -8.20 14.32
CA LEU A 8 -1.01 -7.01 14.85
C LEU A 8 -0.83 -7.13 16.37
N PRO A 9 0.16 -6.43 16.95
CA PRO A 9 0.38 -6.45 18.40
C PRO A 9 -0.86 -6.02 19.18
N ASN A 10 -0.97 -6.50 20.42
CA ASN A 10 -2.11 -6.30 21.33
C ASN A 10 -3.40 -7.02 20.90
N ASN A 11 -3.29 -8.24 20.33
CA ASN A 11 -4.41 -9.05 19.84
C ASN A 11 -5.32 -8.29 18.87
N ARG A 12 -4.71 -7.41 18.05
CA ARG A 12 -5.42 -6.66 17.02
C ARG A 12 -5.32 -7.43 15.72
N GLN A 13 -6.38 -7.37 14.92
CA GLN A 13 -6.37 -7.93 13.58
C GLN A 13 -6.49 -6.79 12.57
N GLY A 14 -5.65 -6.83 11.54
CA GLY A 14 -5.72 -5.94 10.40
C GLY A 14 -6.36 -6.67 9.22
N ASN A 15 -7.46 -6.13 8.70
CA ASN A 15 -8.02 -6.58 7.43
C ASN A 15 -7.32 -5.82 6.30
N VAL A 16 -6.52 -6.52 5.49
CA VAL A 16 -5.74 -5.94 4.40
C VAL A 16 -6.43 -6.20 3.07
N ARG A 17 -6.82 -5.12 2.38
CA ARG A 17 -7.35 -5.14 1.02
C ARG A 17 -6.30 -4.60 0.08
N THR A 18 -5.87 -5.41 -0.89
CA THR A 18 -4.84 -5.04 -1.85
C THR A 18 -5.37 -4.94 -3.29
N GLY A 19 -4.84 -3.97 -4.03
CA GLY A 19 -5.18 -3.70 -5.43
C GLY A 19 -4.10 -2.92 -6.16
N ILE A 20 -4.22 -2.83 -7.48
CA ILE A 20 -3.28 -2.06 -8.30
C ILE A 20 -3.85 -0.66 -8.51
N LYS A 21 -3.09 0.37 -8.14
CA LYS A 21 -3.37 1.77 -8.44
C LYS A 21 -2.50 2.20 -9.60
N ARG A 22 -3.12 2.48 -10.74
CA ARG A 22 -2.45 3.08 -11.91
C ARG A 22 -2.53 4.59 -11.80
N LYS A 23 -1.38 5.27 -11.72
CA LYS A 23 -1.34 6.73 -11.82
C LYS A 23 -0.84 7.09 -13.20
N GLU A 24 -1.74 7.60 -14.04
CA GLU A 24 -1.33 8.21 -15.30
C GLU A 24 -0.57 9.50 -14.97
N GLN A 25 0.76 9.50 -15.09
CA GLN A 25 1.51 10.74 -15.06
C GLN A 25 1.21 11.50 -16.35
N LYS A 26 0.19 12.37 -16.33
CA LYS A 26 -0.04 13.35 -17.40
C LYS A 26 1.01 14.45 -17.28
N THR A 27 2.22 14.16 -17.71
CA THR A 27 3.27 15.17 -17.86
C THR A 27 2.85 16.12 -18.99
N PHE A 28 2.82 17.43 -18.76
CA PHE A 28 2.48 18.43 -19.80
C PHE A 28 3.36 18.35 -21.07
N LEU A 29 4.49 17.65 -21.00
CA LEU A 29 5.36 17.28 -22.13
C LEU A 29 4.69 16.35 -23.18
N HIS A 30 3.58 15.68 -22.85
CA HIS A 30 2.87 14.81 -23.80
C HIS A 30 2.12 15.58 -24.90
N LEU A 31 1.94 16.89 -24.76
CA LEU A 31 1.33 17.72 -25.81
C LEU A 31 2.29 17.97 -27.00
N LEU A 32 3.60 17.82 -26.80
CA LEU A 32 4.63 18.11 -27.82
C LEU A 32 5.27 16.85 -28.44
N MET A 33 5.10 15.67 -27.86
CA MET A 33 5.69 14.42 -28.39
C MET A 33 4.75 13.21 -28.19
N PRO A 34 3.85 12.91 -29.14
CA PRO A 34 2.88 11.83 -29.02
C PRO A 34 3.49 10.41 -29.06
N TRP A 35 4.80 10.27 -29.28
CA TRP A 35 5.46 8.98 -29.53
C TRP A 35 6.16 8.40 -28.29
N LYS A 36 6.27 9.16 -27.20
CA LYS A 36 6.83 8.64 -25.94
C LYS A 36 5.75 7.87 -25.18
N LYS A 37 6.00 6.57 -24.99
CA LYS A 37 5.20 5.67 -24.13
C LYS A 37 4.91 6.37 -22.82
N ILE A 38 3.63 6.43 -22.46
CA ILE A 38 3.18 6.92 -21.15
C ILE A 38 3.76 5.96 -20.11
N ASP A 39 4.72 6.43 -19.33
CA ASP A 39 5.18 5.73 -18.13
C ASP A 39 4.00 5.72 -17.14
N THR A 40 3.17 4.69 -17.26
CA THR A 40 2.07 4.45 -16.33
C THR A 40 2.70 3.84 -15.09
N GLU A 41 2.86 4.66 -14.05
CA GLU A 41 3.41 4.20 -12.79
C GLU A 41 2.35 3.31 -12.11
N GLU A 42 2.57 2.00 -12.15
CA GLU A 42 1.75 1.01 -11.45
C GLU A 42 2.24 0.86 -10.01
N LYS A 43 1.38 1.16 -9.04
CA LYS A 43 1.64 0.99 -7.61
C LYS A 43 0.72 -0.06 -7.03
N LEU A 44 1.22 -0.85 -6.08
CA LEU A 44 0.42 -1.74 -5.26
C LEU A 44 -0.14 -0.93 -4.09
N ALA A 45 -1.46 -0.90 -3.97
CA ALA A 45 -2.19 -0.20 -2.94
C ALA A 45 -2.72 -1.20 -1.91
N TYR A 46 -2.52 -0.89 -0.65
CA TYR A 46 -2.98 -1.66 0.49
C TYR A 46 -3.82 -0.76 1.38
N ILE A 47 -5.05 -1.16 1.64
CA ILE A 47 -5.95 -0.55 2.61
C ILE A 47 -6.02 -1.51 3.78
N VAL A 48 -5.64 -1.05 4.97
CA VAL A 48 -5.56 -1.86 6.18
C VAL A 48 -6.54 -1.29 7.19
N GLU A 49 -7.63 -2.00 7.41
CA GLU A 49 -8.59 -1.68 8.46
C GLU A 49 -8.14 -2.39 9.74
N VAL A 50 -7.67 -1.63 10.72
CA VAL A 50 -7.35 -2.14 12.04
C VAL A 50 -8.54 -1.92 12.93
N ASN A 51 -9.07 -3.00 13.50
CA ASN A 51 -10.13 -2.94 14.51
C ASN A 51 -9.48 -3.00 15.90
N PRO A 52 -9.28 -1.87 16.60
CA PRO A 52 -9.06 -1.89 18.05
C PRO A 52 -10.40 -2.00 18.79
N VAL A 53 -10.31 -2.12 20.11
CA VAL A 53 -11.46 -2.23 21.03
C VAL A 53 -12.38 -1.00 20.96
N ASP A 54 -11.84 0.18 20.64
CA ASP A 54 -12.58 1.46 20.78
C ASP A 54 -12.89 2.21 19.46
N ASP A 55 -12.01 2.18 18.45
CA ASP A 55 -12.23 2.96 17.21
C ASP A 55 -11.51 2.40 15.97
N ILE A 56 -12.25 2.03 14.92
CA ILE A 56 -11.71 1.43 13.70
C ILE A 56 -10.82 2.44 12.98
N ARG A 57 -9.55 2.08 12.75
CA ARG A 57 -8.60 2.92 12.01
C ARG A 57 -8.25 2.31 10.67
N GLU A 58 -8.49 3.07 9.61
CA GLU A 58 -8.08 2.71 8.25
C GLU A 58 -6.70 3.31 7.94
N TYR A 59 -5.76 2.46 7.51
CA TYR A 59 -4.43 2.85 7.05
C TYR A 59 -4.35 2.63 5.54
N ARG A 60 -3.91 3.65 4.80
CA ARG A 60 -3.71 3.57 3.34
C ARG A 60 -2.22 3.60 3.03
N LEU A 61 -1.72 2.47 2.54
CA LEU A 61 -0.30 2.25 2.25
C LEU A 61 -0.10 1.99 0.77
N LEU A 62 1.00 2.51 0.21
CA LEU A 62 1.39 2.26 -1.17
C LEU A 62 2.78 1.64 -1.22
N LYS A 63 2.91 0.63 -2.08
CA LYS A 63 4.17 -0.05 -2.39
C LYS A 63 4.44 0.09 -3.88
N THR A 64 5.67 0.41 -4.23
CA THR A 64 6.13 0.43 -5.63
C THR A 64 6.26 -1.01 -6.17
N LYS A 65 6.32 -1.15 -7.50
CA LYS A 65 6.58 -2.45 -8.14
C LYS A 65 7.89 -3.10 -7.68
N ASP A 66 8.89 -2.28 -7.35
CA ASP A 66 10.18 -2.71 -6.80
C ASP A 66 10.11 -3.15 -5.33
N GLY A 67 8.93 -3.12 -4.72
CA GLY A 67 8.72 -3.55 -3.35
C GLY A 67 9.07 -2.51 -2.28
N LYS A 68 9.34 -1.26 -2.66
CA LYS A 68 9.60 -0.17 -1.71
C LYS A 68 8.29 0.49 -1.26
N TRP A 69 8.12 0.66 0.04
CA TRP A 69 7.01 1.41 0.63
C TRP A 69 7.19 2.92 0.40
N LEU A 70 6.12 3.59 -0.02
CA LEU A 70 6.08 5.05 -0.09
C LEU A 70 5.94 5.65 1.32
N GLN A 71 6.62 6.76 1.54
CA GLN A 71 6.54 7.56 2.75
C GLN A 71 5.32 8.48 2.72
N GLU A 72 4.83 8.78 3.92
CA GLU A 72 3.73 9.74 4.10
C GLU A 72 4.10 11.08 3.47
N GLY A 73 3.16 11.69 2.74
CA GLY A 73 3.40 12.93 1.97
C GLY A 73 3.87 12.74 0.52
N GLU A 74 4.39 11.56 0.13
CA GLU A 74 4.77 11.30 -1.26
C GLU A 74 3.54 11.15 -2.19
N ASP A 75 2.40 10.71 -1.65
CA ASP A 75 1.12 10.65 -2.37
C ASP A 75 -0.02 11.10 -1.46
N LYS A 76 -0.91 11.96 -1.97
CA LYS A 76 -2.09 12.48 -1.25
C LYS A 76 -3.07 11.40 -0.80
N TRP A 77 -2.93 10.17 -1.32
CA TRP A 77 -3.78 9.04 -0.97
C TRP A 77 -3.33 8.30 0.29
N LEU A 78 -2.07 8.51 0.72
CA LEU A 78 -1.57 7.95 1.97
C LEU A 78 -2.30 8.60 3.14
N CYS A 79 -2.73 7.79 4.09
CA CYS A 79 -3.35 8.27 5.31
C CYS A 79 -2.30 8.28 6.41
N GLU A 80 -2.10 9.45 7.03
CA GLU A 80 -1.19 9.60 8.17
C GLU A 80 -1.73 8.79 9.34
N GLY A 81 -0.94 7.81 9.76
CA GLY A 81 -1.27 6.94 10.88
C GLY A 81 -0.29 7.11 12.01
N ASP A 82 -0.57 6.46 13.15
CA ASP A 82 0.45 6.30 14.20
C ASP A 82 1.70 5.64 13.58
N GLY A 83 2.80 6.38 13.49
CA GLY A 83 4.03 5.95 12.81
C GLY A 83 4.57 4.62 13.32
N LYS A 84 4.34 4.27 14.61
CA LYS A 84 4.74 2.96 15.15
C LYS A 84 3.84 1.85 14.62
N LEU A 85 2.52 2.06 14.58
CA LEU A 85 1.58 1.06 14.06
C LEU A 85 1.73 0.91 12.53
N ASN A 86 1.99 2.00 11.81
CA ASN A 86 2.26 1.99 10.38
C ASN A 86 3.45 1.07 10.04
N LEU A 87 4.56 1.18 10.79
CA LEU A 87 5.72 0.29 10.63
C LEU A 87 5.38 -1.18 10.93
N LEU A 88 4.57 -1.46 11.95
CA LEU A 88 4.15 -2.81 12.29
C LEU A 88 3.27 -3.44 11.20
N ILE A 89 2.33 -2.66 10.65
CA ILE A 89 1.48 -3.10 9.53
C ILE A 89 2.33 -3.42 8.30
N LYS A 90 3.26 -2.54 7.92
CA LYS A 90 4.18 -2.76 6.79
C LYS A 90 4.96 -4.06 6.97
N LYS A 91 5.52 -4.28 8.16
CA LYS A 91 6.27 -5.49 8.49
C LYS A 91 5.40 -6.75 8.39
N ALA A 92 4.19 -6.73 8.94
CA ALA A 92 3.27 -7.88 8.89
C ALA A 92 2.85 -8.22 7.46
N ILE A 93 2.63 -7.21 6.60
CA ILE A 93 2.36 -7.43 5.18
C ILE A 93 3.59 -8.04 4.48
N ASP A 94 4.79 -7.52 4.73
CA ASP A 94 6.02 -8.03 4.14
C ASP A 94 6.30 -9.48 4.56
N GLU A 95 6.01 -9.84 5.81
CA GLU A 95 6.11 -11.22 6.32
C GLU A 95 5.10 -12.14 5.62
N TYR A 96 3.85 -11.70 5.46
CA TYR A 96 2.83 -12.45 4.74
C TYR A 96 3.20 -12.70 3.26
N GLU A 97 3.69 -11.66 2.57
CA GLU A 97 4.14 -11.78 1.18
C GLU A 97 5.38 -12.68 1.03
N SER A 98 6.31 -12.62 1.99
CA SER A 98 7.49 -13.50 2.03
C SER A 98 7.11 -14.96 2.31
N GLY A 99 6.12 -15.18 3.17
CA GLY A 99 5.57 -16.51 3.47
C GLY A 99 4.90 -17.15 2.26
N ILE A 100 4.08 -16.40 1.52
CA ILE A 100 3.46 -16.88 0.26
C ILE A 100 4.51 -17.31 -0.76
N ARG A 101 5.63 -16.57 -0.86
CA ARG A 101 6.71 -16.88 -1.82
C ARG A 101 7.45 -18.18 -1.52
N LYS A 102 7.36 -18.75 -0.31
CA LYS A 102 8.01 -20.03 0.04
C LYS A 102 7.20 -21.27 -0.34
N THR A 103 5.96 -21.11 -0.81
CA THR A 103 5.06 -22.21 -1.19
C THR A 103 4.83 -22.33 -2.70
N ALA A 104 5.68 -21.73 -3.54
CA ALA A 104 5.60 -21.80 -4.99
C ALA A 104 6.82 -22.52 -5.59
#